data_AF-A0A5Q0H2R5-F1
#
_entry.id   AF-A0A5Q0H2R5-F1
#
_cell.length_a   1.000
_cell.length_b   1.000
_cell.length_c   1.000
_cell.angle_alpha   90.00
_cell.angle_beta   90.00
_cell.angle_gamma   90.00
#
_symmetry.space_group_name_H-M   'P 1'
#
loop_
_entity.id
_entity.type
_entity.pdbx_description
1 polymer ?
#
loop_
_entity_poly.entity_id
_entity_poly.type
_entity_poly.pdbx_seq_one_letter_code
_entity_poly.pdbx_strand_id
1 'polypeptide(L)'
;MPGDASGQPDRLMISEYSTGQEARMRSAEPSSDDRPSRKSLPDQQYPYGGAHPATTDHQGDPYVPGGVMLKGICRAATALIMSVVVILPISARPARAAIDWTTVVAAGINALSAYLTSSNTAEAIRQATTQILAAVNGAKTDILAGIETIAVAEARACANHAVIEFIDIERMTPDNMQRFAQDATWCTVSIISLLPAVTGKARIDQLGFALNVVGPIALNARARTGLTTSALEASLHGAENTLVSAITTDYCYITSSDIDPELPTPRDGDPIDWDIWCDAYYAYLGLGYNYVLNLPWPTLPSDADMAVAENMALRNTSRAIAISVLPLFRY
;
A
#
# COMPACT_ATOMS: atom_id res chain seq x y z
N MET A 1 25.74 -13.38 55.09
CA MET A 1 25.09 -14.19 54.05
C MET A 1 23.97 -13.38 53.42
N PRO A 2 24.15 -12.85 52.20
CA PRO A 2 23.06 -12.45 51.34
C PRO A 2 22.93 -13.43 50.16
N GLY A 3 21.69 -13.75 49.79
CA GLY A 3 21.33 -14.76 48.79
C GLY A 3 21.43 -14.27 47.35
N ASP A 4 21.83 -15.18 46.47
CA ASP A 4 21.82 -15.05 45.02
C ASP A 4 20.39 -15.08 44.48
N ALA A 5 20.04 -14.09 43.66
CA ALA A 5 18.86 -14.08 42.82
C ALA A 5 19.32 -14.16 41.35
N SER A 6 19.34 -15.38 40.80
CA SER A 6 19.54 -15.62 39.37
C SER A 6 18.21 -15.42 38.63
N GLY A 7 18.05 -14.26 38.00
CA GLY A 7 16.98 -13.97 37.04
C GLY A 7 17.36 -14.48 35.64
N GLN A 8 16.59 -15.44 35.16
CA GLN A 8 16.71 -16.05 33.83
C GLN A 8 15.81 -15.26 32.87
N PRO A 9 16.31 -14.70 31.75
CA PRO A 9 15.46 -13.94 30.83
C PRO A 9 14.59 -14.86 29.97
N ASP A 10 13.31 -14.52 29.91
CA ASP A 10 12.29 -15.14 29.07
C ASP A 10 12.73 -15.16 27.60
N ARG A 11 12.79 -16.38 27.06
CA ARG A 11 13.00 -16.66 25.64
C ARG A 11 11.67 -16.46 24.92
N LEU A 12 11.55 -15.35 24.19
CA LEU A 12 10.49 -15.13 23.21
C LEU A 12 10.53 -16.25 22.16
N MET A 13 9.54 -17.14 22.21
CA MET A 13 9.25 -18.14 21.19
C MET A 13 8.62 -17.42 19.99
N ILE A 14 9.42 -17.13 18.98
CA ILE A 14 8.91 -16.79 17.64
C ILE A 14 8.49 -18.12 17.01
N SER A 15 7.18 -18.33 16.89
CA SER A 15 6.57 -19.50 16.28
C SER A 15 6.89 -19.55 14.78
N GLU A 16 7.69 -20.53 14.38
CA GLU A 16 7.91 -20.88 12.98
C GLU A 16 6.61 -21.42 12.37
N TYR A 17 5.88 -20.57 11.63
CA TYR A 17 4.84 -21.00 10.70
C TYR A 17 5.34 -20.79 9.27
N SER A 18 6.07 -21.78 8.74
CA SER A 18 6.30 -21.92 7.30
C SER A 18 6.84 -23.33 7.02
N THR A 19 6.34 -23.96 5.94
CA THR A 19 6.73 -25.24 5.29
C THR A 19 5.70 -26.40 5.27
N GLY A 20 4.39 -26.11 5.23
CA GLY A 20 3.36 -27.17 5.18
C GLY A 20 2.56 -27.36 3.87
N GLN A 21 2.38 -26.32 3.02
CA GLN A 21 1.29 -26.36 2.02
C GLN A 21 1.69 -26.38 0.53
N GLU A 22 2.98 -26.38 0.19
CA GLU A 22 3.39 -26.36 -1.23
C GLU A 22 3.41 -27.75 -1.93
N ALA A 23 3.05 -28.84 -1.22
CA ALA A 23 3.23 -30.21 -1.76
C ALA A 23 1.99 -30.84 -2.43
N ARG A 24 0.86 -30.13 -2.64
CA ARG A 24 -0.37 -30.74 -3.23
C ARG A 24 -0.89 -30.14 -4.55
N MET A 25 -0.16 -29.22 -5.19
CA MET A 25 -0.59 -28.63 -6.47
C MET A 25 0.27 -29.04 -7.68
N ARG A 26 0.70 -30.30 -7.75
CA ARG A 26 1.28 -30.87 -8.99
C ARG A 26 0.78 -32.29 -9.22
N SER A 27 -0.33 -32.42 -9.95
CA SER A 27 -0.61 -33.49 -10.93
C SER A 27 -2.11 -33.49 -11.28
N ALA A 28 -2.49 -32.69 -12.27
CA ALA A 28 -3.70 -32.90 -13.07
C ALA A 28 -3.57 -32.09 -14.37
N GLU A 29 -3.00 -32.71 -15.40
CA GLU A 29 -3.18 -32.23 -16.78
C GLU A 29 -4.65 -32.46 -17.18
N PRO A 30 -5.38 -31.46 -17.67
CA PRO A 30 -6.72 -31.68 -18.18
C PRO A 30 -6.66 -32.27 -19.60
N SER A 31 -7.23 -33.46 -19.75
CA SER A 31 -7.62 -34.07 -21.02
C SER A 31 -8.53 -33.14 -21.81
N SER A 32 -8.25 -32.96 -23.10
CA SER A 32 -8.88 -31.96 -23.98
C SER A 32 -10.22 -32.38 -24.62
N ASP A 33 -10.83 -33.47 -24.18
CA ASP A 33 -12.08 -33.98 -24.76
C ASP A 33 -13.15 -34.16 -23.67
N ASP A 34 -13.83 -33.07 -23.31
CA ASP A 34 -15.25 -33.11 -22.89
C ASP A 34 -15.80 -31.69 -22.75
N ARG A 35 -16.57 -31.24 -23.76
CA ARG A 35 -17.43 -30.04 -23.65
C ARG A 35 -18.86 -30.50 -23.32
N PRO A 36 -19.37 -30.26 -22.11
CA PRO A 36 -20.81 -30.36 -21.87
C PRO A 36 -21.53 -29.14 -22.44
N SER A 37 -22.65 -29.40 -23.12
CA SER A 37 -23.57 -28.42 -23.69
C SER A 37 -24.02 -27.37 -22.67
N ARG A 38 -23.87 -26.09 -23.02
CA ARG A 38 -24.47 -24.94 -22.33
C ARG A 38 -25.99 -25.17 -22.17
N LYS A 39 -26.45 -25.38 -20.95
CA LYS A 39 -27.84 -25.08 -20.58
C LYS A 39 -27.92 -23.58 -20.26
N SER A 40 -28.88 -22.93 -20.90
CA SER A 40 -29.29 -21.55 -20.67
C SER A 40 -29.75 -21.34 -19.23
N LEU A 41 -29.09 -20.40 -18.54
CA LEU A 41 -29.55 -19.86 -17.25
C LEU A 41 -30.82 -18.99 -17.47
N PRO A 42 -31.79 -19.00 -16.54
CA PRO A 42 -32.95 -18.12 -16.60
C PRO A 42 -32.59 -16.68 -16.20
N ASP A 43 -33.22 -15.73 -16.88
CA ASP A 43 -33.14 -14.29 -16.62
C ASP A 43 -33.58 -13.95 -15.18
N GLN A 44 -32.64 -13.48 -14.35
CA GLN A 44 -32.97 -12.78 -13.10
C GLN A 44 -33.04 -11.27 -13.37
N GLN A 45 -34.27 -10.79 -13.34
CA GLN A 45 -34.66 -9.40 -13.57
C GLN A 45 -34.59 -8.64 -12.24
N TYR A 46 -33.55 -7.81 -12.06
CA TYR A 46 -33.47 -6.87 -10.94
C TYR A 46 -34.18 -5.55 -11.28
N PRO A 47 -35.05 -5.00 -10.41
CA PRO A 47 -35.68 -3.71 -10.64
C PRO A 47 -34.74 -2.56 -10.26
N TYR A 48 -34.22 -1.85 -11.25
CA TYR A 48 -33.61 -0.52 -11.08
C TYR A 48 -34.71 0.55 -11.10
N GLY A 49 -34.93 1.20 -9.96
CA GLY A 49 -35.80 2.37 -9.85
C GLY A 49 -35.16 3.39 -8.90
N GLY A 50 -34.66 4.50 -9.44
CA GLY A 50 -34.09 5.58 -8.63
C GLY A 50 -33.70 6.76 -9.52
N ALA A 51 -34.44 7.85 -9.40
CA ALA A 51 -34.44 9.01 -10.28
C ALA A 51 -33.20 9.92 -10.16
N HIS A 52 -32.74 10.44 -11.29
CA HIS A 52 -31.85 11.60 -11.38
C HIS A 52 -32.66 12.90 -11.43
N PRO A 53 -32.31 13.95 -10.66
CA PRO A 53 -32.77 15.30 -10.95
C PRO A 53 -31.76 16.10 -11.80
N ALA A 54 -32.31 16.60 -12.90
CA ALA A 54 -32.02 17.81 -13.68
C ALA A 54 -30.70 18.58 -13.50
N THR A 55 -30.01 18.71 -14.62
CA THR A 55 -29.03 19.73 -14.99
C THR A 55 -29.67 21.12 -15.08
N THR A 56 -28.99 22.14 -14.55
CA THR A 56 -29.25 23.55 -14.90
C THR A 56 -27.99 24.18 -15.49
N ASP A 57 -28.16 24.65 -16.72
CA ASP A 57 -27.28 25.54 -17.47
C ASP A 57 -27.04 26.85 -16.70
N HIS A 58 -25.80 27.36 -16.75
CA HIS A 58 -25.58 28.80 -16.84
C HIS A 58 -24.34 29.13 -17.67
N GLN A 59 -24.63 29.75 -18.81
CA GLN A 59 -23.72 30.33 -19.79
C GLN A 59 -23.58 31.83 -19.49
N GLY A 60 -22.36 32.35 -19.45
CA GLY A 60 -22.09 33.77 -19.25
C GLY A 60 -20.61 34.12 -19.43
N ASP A 61 -20.22 34.49 -20.64
CA ASP A 61 -18.98 35.22 -20.95
C ASP A 61 -19.23 36.76 -20.85
N PRO A 62 -18.26 37.64 -21.18
CA PRO A 62 -17.30 38.21 -20.22
C PRO A 62 -17.40 39.75 -20.14
N TYR A 63 -16.85 40.36 -19.10
CA TYR A 63 -16.65 41.81 -19.08
C TYR A 63 -15.33 42.19 -18.40
N VAL A 64 -14.45 42.85 -19.18
CA VAL A 64 -13.22 43.51 -18.74
C VAL A 64 -13.38 44.98 -19.09
N PRO A 65 -13.12 45.90 -18.14
CA PRO A 65 -12.22 47.00 -18.47
C PRO A 65 -11.38 47.51 -17.29
N GLY A 66 -10.20 48.02 -17.65
CA GLY A 66 -9.71 49.29 -17.11
C GLY A 66 -8.75 49.20 -15.93
N GLY A 67 -7.47 49.46 -16.21
CA GLY A 67 -6.39 49.41 -15.23
C GLY A 67 -6.29 50.61 -14.30
N VAL A 68 -5.51 50.41 -13.24
CA VAL A 68 -4.77 51.47 -12.54
C VAL A 68 -3.40 50.93 -12.18
N MET A 69 -2.39 51.72 -12.56
CA MET A 69 -0.97 51.46 -12.42
C MET A 69 -0.52 51.81 -10.99
N LEU A 70 -0.06 50.83 -10.20
CA LEU A 70 0.69 51.08 -8.97
C LEU A 70 1.92 50.18 -8.89
N LYS A 71 3.09 50.83 -8.83
CA LYS A 71 4.41 50.24 -8.59
C LYS A 71 4.48 49.71 -7.15
N GLY A 72 4.91 48.46 -6.97
CA GLY A 72 5.24 47.92 -5.66
C GLY A 72 5.55 46.43 -5.72
N ILE A 73 6.83 46.10 -5.56
CA ILE A 73 7.42 44.77 -5.55
C ILE A 73 6.64 43.83 -4.62
N CYS A 74 6.03 42.78 -5.17
CA CYS A 74 5.51 41.64 -4.40
C CYS A 74 5.27 40.41 -5.30
N ARG A 75 5.80 39.27 -4.84
CA ARG A 75 5.45 37.86 -5.13
C ARG A 75 4.45 37.60 -6.27
N ALA A 76 4.89 36.89 -7.31
CA ALA A 76 4.08 35.88 -8.00
C ALA A 76 4.92 35.09 -9.01
N ALA A 77 4.81 33.77 -8.92
CA ALA A 77 4.62 32.93 -10.11
C ALA A 77 3.64 31.83 -9.72
N THR A 78 2.39 32.24 -9.54
CA THR A 78 1.21 31.38 -9.69
C THR A 78 1.09 31.04 -11.17
N ALA A 79 1.14 29.76 -11.53
CA ALA A 79 0.70 29.28 -12.82
C ALA A 79 -0.51 28.36 -12.62
N LEU A 80 -1.60 28.81 -13.23
CA LEU A 80 -2.94 28.24 -13.34
C LEU A 80 -3.01 26.78 -13.80
N ILE A 81 -3.91 26.06 -13.13
CA ILE A 81 -4.91 25.09 -13.62
C ILE A 81 -4.90 24.86 -15.15
N MET A 82 -4.63 23.62 -15.55
CA MET A 82 -5.15 23.02 -16.78
C MET A 82 -5.99 21.80 -16.40
N SER A 83 -7.30 21.95 -16.55
CA SER A 83 -8.26 20.86 -16.63
C SER A 83 -7.98 20.03 -17.87
N VAL A 84 -7.65 18.75 -17.67
CA VAL A 84 -7.76 17.74 -18.73
C VAL A 84 -8.75 16.69 -18.23
N VAL A 85 -9.96 16.72 -18.78
CA VAL A 85 -10.82 15.53 -18.84
C VAL A 85 -10.16 14.60 -19.86
N VAL A 86 -9.24 13.74 -19.39
CA VAL A 86 -8.75 12.63 -20.19
C VAL A 86 -9.81 11.54 -20.11
N ILE A 87 -10.59 11.40 -21.18
CA ILE A 87 -11.25 10.12 -21.47
C ILE A 87 -10.11 9.15 -21.79
N LEU A 88 -9.69 8.38 -20.78
CA LEU A 88 -8.66 7.37 -20.98
C LEU A 88 -9.24 6.29 -21.90
N PRO A 89 -8.61 5.94 -23.03
CA PRO A 89 -8.91 4.69 -23.69
C PRO A 89 -8.64 3.58 -22.67
N ILE A 90 -9.52 2.57 -22.65
CA ILE A 90 -9.35 1.30 -21.94
C ILE A 90 -8.11 0.62 -22.55
N SER A 91 -6.94 1.15 -22.20
CA SER A 91 -5.64 0.66 -22.63
C SER A 91 -5.44 -0.62 -21.85
N ALA A 92 -5.18 -1.71 -22.57
CA ALA A 92 -4.79 -2.97 -22.01
C ALA A 92 -3.73 -2.70 -20.95
N ARG A 93 -4.11 -2.86 -19.67
CA ARG A 93 -3.18 -2.67 -18.56
C ARG A 93 -2.08 -3.71 -18.79
N PRO A 94 -0.79 -3.32 -18.79
CA PRO A 94 0.28 -4.28 -18.89
C PRO A 94 0.01 -5.37 -17.85
N ALA A 95 0.12 -6.63 -18.25
CA ALA A 95 -0.01 -7.76 -17.34
C ALA A 95 0.96 -7.49 -16.18
N ARG A 96 0.41 -7.02 -15.06
CA ARG A 96 1.22 -6.67 -13.90
C ARG A 96 1.76 -8.00 -13.43
N ALA A 97 3.04 -8.26 -13.69
CA ALA A 97 3.77 -9.21 -12.87
C ALA A 97 3.46 -8.81 -11.42
N ALA A 98 2.95 -9.75 -10.63
CA ALA A 98 2.66 -9.48 -9.23
C ALA A 98 3.99 -9.07 -8.59
N ILE A 99 4.21 -7.75 -8.46
CA ILE A 99 5.38 -7.21 -7.80
C ILE A 99 5.33 -7.74 -6.38
N ASP A 100 6.36 -8.48 -5.97
CA ASP A 100 6.49 -8.93 -4.60
C ASP A 100 6.95 -7.76 -3.73
N TRP A 101 5.98 -6.91 -3.40
CA TRP A 101 6.18 -5.78 -2.50
C TRP A 101 6.71 -6.22 -1.15
N THR A 102 6.48 -7.46 -0.72
CA THR A 102 6.93 -7.94 0.58
C THR A 102 8.45 -7.92 0.70
N THR A 103 9.19 -8.22 -0.38
CA THR A 103 10.65 -8.17 -0.41
C THR A 103 11.17 -6.72 -0.32
N VAL A 104 10.56 -5.79 -1.05
CA VAL A 104 10.89 -4.35 -1.02
C VAL A 104 10.64 -3.78 0.38
N VAL A 105 9.50 -4.15 0.94
CA VAL A 105 9.00 -3.70 2.23
C VAL A 105 9.84 -4.27 3.36
N ALA A 106 10.14 -5.56 3.36
CA ALA A 106 10.98 -6.19 4.37
C ALA A 106 12.36 -5.53 4.39
N ALA A 107 12.92 -5.22 3.23
CA ALA A 107 14.22 -4.59 3.13
C ALA A 107 14.18 -3.11 3.58
N GLY A 108 13.11 -2.38 3.25
CA GLY A 108 12.86 -1.02 3.76
C GLY A 108 12.62 -0.97 5.27
N ILE A 109 11.82 -1.88 5.81
CA ILE A 109 11.56 -2.05 7.25
C ILE A 109 12.84 -2.41 7.98
N ASN A 110 13.61 -3.38 7.49
CA ASN A 110 14.86 -3.79 8.12
C ASN A 110 15.84 -2.62 8.19
N ALA A 111 15.94 -1.85 7.11
CA ALA A 111 16.81 -0.68 7.10
C ALA A 111 16.30 0.48 7.98
N LEU A 112 15.00 0.73 7.98
CA LEU A 112 14.38 1.75 8.85
C LEU A 112 14.48 1.34 10.32
N SER A 113 14.25 0.07 10.64
CA SER A 113 14.44 -0.51 11.97
C SER A 113 15.90 -0.41 12.40
N ALA A 114 16.85 -0.78 11.54
CA ALA A 114 18.28 -0.63 11.81
C ALA A 114 18.65 0.84 12.07
N TYR A 115 18.08 1.77 11.31
CA TYR A 115 18.26 3.21 11.54
C TYR A 115 17.70 3.63 12.90
N LEU A 116 16.41 3.36 13.17
CA LEU A 116 15.70 3.83 14.36
C LEU A 116 16.16 3.16 15.66
N THR A 117 16.70 1.93 15.58
CA THR A 117 17.28 1.23 16.73
C THR A 117 18.74 1.58 16.96
N SER A 118 19.42 2.14 15.95
CA SER A 118 20.79 2.56 16.09
C SER A 118 20.95 3.80 16.93
N SER A 119 22.05 3.89 17.67
CA SER A 119 22.41 4.98 18.57
C SER A 119 22.78 6.31 17.86
N ASN A 120 22.23 6.59 16.67
CA ASN A 120 22.62 7.70 15.78
C ASN A 120 24.13 7.73 15.48
N THR A 121 24.80 6.58 15.55
CA THR A 121 26.24 6.50 15.28
C THR A 121 26.50 6.44 13.79
N ALA A 122 27.64 7.00 13.36
CA ALA A 122 28.03 7.02 11.94
C ALA A 122 28.08 5.62 11.32
N GLU A 123 28.53 4.61 12.07
CA GLU A 123 28.60 3.23 11.57
C GLU A 123 27.21 2.64 11.33
N ALA A 124 26.28 2.87 12.24
CA ALA A 124 24.94 2.32 12.08
C ALA A 124 24.14 3.03 10.98
N ILE A 125 24.36 4.34 10.78
CA ILE A 125 23.84 5.06 9.61
C ILE A 125 24.39 4.43 8.32
N ARG A 126 25.69 4.10 8.27
CA ARG A 126 26.32 3.40 7.14
C ARG A 126 25.70 2.02 6.89
N GLN A 127 25.48 1.25 7.95
CA GLN A 127 24.86 -0.08 7.85
C GLN A 127 23.42 0.03 7.31
N ALA A 128 22.63 0.97 7.84
CA ALA A 128 21.29 1.25 7.34
C ALA A 128 21.34 1.65 5.86
N THR A 129 22.22 2.58 5.47
CA THR A 129 22.40 2.98 4.06
C THR A 129 22.71 1.78 3.17
N THR A 130 23.61 0.88 3.58
CA THR A 130 23.95 -0.33 2.82
C THR A 130 22.73 -1.23 2.63
N GLN A 131 21.91 -1.41 3.68
CA GLN A 131 20.70 -2.22 3.61
C GLN A 131 19.63 -1.58 2.71
N ILE A 132 19.41 -0.26 2.79
CA ILE A 132 18.50 0.45 1.87
C ILE A 132 19.02 0.35 0.43
N LEU A 133 20.32 0.52 0.21
CA LEU A 133 20.91 0.40 -1.13
C LEU A 133 20.74 -1.00 -1.70
N ALA A 134 20.95 -2.05 -0.91
CA ALA A 134 20.73 -3.42 -1.32
C ALA A 134 19.24 -3.67 -1.66
N ALA A 135 18.34 -3.19 -0.80
CA ALA A 135 16.89 -3.23 -1.01
C ALA A 135 16.48 -2.56 -2.33
N VAL A 136 16.88 -1.31 -2.48
CA VAL A 136 16.53 -0.46 -3.63
C VAL A 136 17.12 -1.02 -4.91
N ASN A 137 18.37 -1.51 -4.90
CA ASN A 137 18.97 -2.10 -6.09
C ASN A 137 18.34 -3.44 -6.46
N GLY A 138 18.06 -4.30 -5.48
CA GLY A 138 17.43 -5.60 -5.70
C GLY A 138 16.00 -5.48 -6.21
N ALA A 139 15.27 -4.46 -5.75
CA ALA A 139 13.90 -4.18 -6.11
C ALA A 139 13.73 -3.05 -7.14
N LYS A 140 14.81 -2.55 -7.76
CA LYS A 140 14.78 -1.30 -8.53
C LYS A 140 13.72 -1.32 -9.62
N THR A 141 13.72 -2.37 -10.45
CA THR A 141 12.76 -2.52 -11.56
C THR A 141 11.33 -2.56 -11.04
N ASP A 142 11.10 -3.25 -9.93
CA ASP A 142 9.78 -3.40 -9.33
C ASP A 142 9.29 -2.11 -8.66
N ILE A 143 10.17 -1.40 -7.95
CA ILE A 143 9.92 -0.08 -7.38
C ILE A 143 9.54 0.91 -8.49
N LEU A 144 10.34 0.97 -9.57
CA LEU A 144 10.07 1.87 -10.69
C LEU A 144 8.76 1.50 -11.40
N ALA A 145 8.51 0.22 -11.65
CA ALA A 145 7.25 -0.25 -12.23
C ALA A 145 6.05 0.08 -11.34
N GLY A 146 6.19 -0.03 -10.02
CA GLY A 146 5.19 0.38 -9.06
C GLY A 146 4.92 1.89 -9.06
N ILE A 147 6.00 2.69 -9.05
CA ILE A 147 5.96 4.15 -9.13
C ILE A 147 5.29 4.61 -10.43
N GLU A 148 5.49 3.92 -11.55
CA GLU A 148 4.82 4.21 -12.82
C GLU A 148 3.29 4.15 -12.74
N THR A 149 2.75 3.32 -11.85
CA THR A 149 1.31 3.20 -11.65
C THR A 149 0.69 4.39 -10.92
N ILE A 150 1.49 5.19 -10.21
CA ILE A 150 1.03 6.32 -9.40
C ILE A 150 0.32 7.33 -10.29
N ALA A 151 -0.97 7.54 -10.00
CA ALA A 151 -1.81 8.45 -10.77
C ALA A 151 -1.36 9.92 -10.65
N VAL A 152 -0.67 10.28 -9.56
CA VAL A 152 -0.14 11.62 -9.34
C VAL A 152 1.27 11.74 -9.94
N ALA A 153 1.34 12.34 -11.14
CA ALA A 153 2.58 12.46 -11.92
C ALA A 153 3.73 13.13 -11.14
N GLU A 154 3.43 14.08 -10.27
CA GLU A 154 4.42 14.78 -9.44
C GLU A 154 5.03 13.86 -8.37
N ALA A 155 4.20 13.17 -7.59
CA ALA A 155 4.64 12.18 -6.61
C ALA A 155 5.47 11.07 -7.27
N ARG A 156 5.04 10.63 -8.45
CA ARG A 156 5.78 9.66 -9.27
C ARG A 156 7.17 10.17 -9.66
N ALA A 157 7.24 11.37 -10.22
CA ALA A 157 8.50 11.95 -10.68
C ALA A 157 9.48 12.15 -9.53
N CYS A 158 9.00 12.67 -8.39
CA CYS A 158 9.86 12.89 -7.24
C CYS A 158 10.34 11.58 -6.60
N ALA A 159 9.49 10.55 -6.54
CA ALA A 159 9.89 9.24 -6.02
C ALA A 159 10.93 8.56 -6.92
N ASN A 160 10.75 8.59 -8.24
CA ASN A 160 11.74 8.09 -9.19
C ASN A 160 13.08 8.82 -9.05
N HIS A 161 13.05 10.14 -8.94
CA HIS A 161 14.26 10.94 -8.75
C HIS A 161 14.98 10.57 -7.45
N ALA A 162 14.25 10.48 -6.33
CA ALA A 162 14.82 10.11 -5.04
C ALA A 162 15.48 8.72 -5.07
N VAL A 163 14.83 7.73 -5.69
CA VAL A 163 15.37 6.37 -5.84
C VAL A 163 16.64 6.34 -6.71
N ILE A 164 16.65 7.05 -7.83
CA ILE A 164 17.79 7.10 -8.74
C ILE A 164 18.99 7.75 -8.06
N GLU A 165 18.81 8.93 -7.47
CA GLU A 165 19.89 9.66 -6.80
C GLU A 165 20.41 8.93 -5.56
N PHE A 166 19.54 8.23 -4.83
CA PHE A 166 19.94 7.49 -3.64
C PHE A 166 20.98 6.41 -3.96
N ILE A 167 20.98 5.82 -5.16
CA ILE A 167 21.97 4.81 -5.56
C ILE A 167 23.40 5.37 -5.52
N ASP A 168 23.58 6.66 -5.82
CA ASP A 168 24.88 7.33 -5.83
C ASP A 168 25.17 8.11 -4.54
N ILE A 169 24.36 7.93 -3.48
CA ILE A 169 24.48 8.70 -2.22
C ILE A 169 25.87 8.62 -1.57
N GLU A 170 26.59 7.50 -1.73
CA GLU A 170 27.96 7.37 -1.18
C GLU A 170 29.02 8.17 -1.94
N ARG A 171 28.73 8.56 -3.18
CA ARG A 171 29.63 9.31 -4.06
C ARG A 171 29.33 10.81 -4.07
N MET A 172 28.24 11.23 -3.42
CA MET A 172 27.88 12.63 -3.32
C MET A 172 28.89 13.41 -2.47
N THR A 173 29.24 14.61 -2.94
CA THR A 173 29.92 15.59 -2.09
C THR A 173 28.99 16.01 -0.94
N PRO A 174 29.52 16.57 0.17
CA PRO A 174 28.69 17.03 1.28
C PRO A 174 27.56 17.97 0.86
N ASP A 175 27.85 18.95 -0.02
CA ASP A 175 26.85 19.91 -0.51
C ASP A 175 25.75 19.23 -1.34
N ASN A 176 26.12 18.31 -2.23
CA ASN A 176 25.16 17.55 -3.03
C ASN A 176 24.29 16.64 -2.15
N MET A 177 24.88 16.02 -1.12
CA MET A 177 24.15 15.17 -0.18
C MET A 177 23.14 15.98 0.64
N GLN A 178 23.50 17.17 1.09
CA GLN A 178 22.59 18.07 1.80
C GLN A 178 21.44 18.51 0.90
N ARG A 179 21.73 18.85 -0.36
CA ARG A 179 20.71 19.18 -1.35
C ARG A 179 19.76 18.01 -1.59
N PHE A 180 20.31 16.81 -1.82
CA PHE A 180 19.54 15.58 -1.98
C PHE A 180 18.65 15.31 -0.75
N ALA A 181 19.17 15.47 0.47
CA ALA A 181 18.39 15.30 1.69
C ALA A 181 17.18 16.25 1.76
N GLN A 182 17.35 17.50 1.32
CA GLN A 182 16.25 18.48 1.24
C GLN A 182 15.23 18.10 0.17
N ASP A 183 15.67 17.72 -1.03
CA ASP A 183 14.80 17.34 -2.14
C ASP A 183 14.00 16.06 -1.83
N ALA A 184 14.65 15.05 -1.23
CA ALA A 184 13.97 13.85 -0.75
C ALA A 184 12.95 14.16 0.36
N THR A 185 13.30 15.04 1.31
CA THR A 185 12.36 15.51 2.35
C THR A 185 11.14 16.18 1.71
N TRP A 186 11.36 17.06 0.72
CA TRP A 186 10.29 17.77 0.04
C TRP A 186 9.37 16.81 -0.72
N CYS A 187 9.92 15.79 -1.39
CA CYS A 187 9.13 14.74 -2.05
C CYS A 187 8.24 14.01 -1.03
N THR A 188 8.81 13.56 0.09
CA THR A 188 8.07 12.89 1.17
C THR A 188 6.94 13.76 1.70
N VAL A 189 7.22 15.02 2.06
CA VAL A 189 6.20 15.95 2.58
C VAL A 189 5.11 16.24 1.54
N SER A 190 5.47 16.34 0.26
CA SER A 190 4.51 16.54 -0.83
C SER A 190 3.56 15.35 -0.95
N ILE A 191 4.08 14.12 -0.90
CA ILE A 191 3.26 12.90 -0.89
C ILE A 191 2.32 12.89 0.32
N ILE A 192 2.83 13.19 1.52
CA ILE A 192 2.02 13.28 2.75
C ILE A 192 0.87 14.29 2.57
N SER A 193 1.16 15.45 1.99
CA SER A 193 0.15 16.50 1.77
C SER A 193 -0.93 16.11 0.76
N LEU A 194 -0.61 15.19 -0.16
CA LEU A 194 -1.54 14.69 -1.16
C LEU A 194 -2.47 13.61 -0.62
N LEU A 195 -2.05 12.83 0.39
CA LEU A 195 -2.86 11.74 0.96
C LEU A 195 -4.30 12.15 1.32
N PRO A 196 -4.55 13.25 2.08
CA PRO A 196 -5.91 13.67 2.41
C PRO A 196 -6.67 14.30 1.24
N ALA A 197 -5.97 14.75 0.19
CA ALA A 197 -6.57 15.43 -0.96
C ALA A 197 -7.04 14.45 -2.05
N VAL A 198 -6.53 13.23 -2.05
CA VAL A 198 -6.82 12.22 -3.06
C VAL A 198 -8.00 11.35 -2.64
N THR A 199 -8.95 11.18 -3.56
CA THR A 199 -10.08 10.25 -3.38
C THR A 199 -9.81 8.91 -4.08
N GLY A 200 -10.31 7.83 -3.45
CA GLY A 200 -10.20 6.47 -3.96
C GLY A 200 -9.02 5.69 -3.39
N LYS A 201 -9.32 4.54 -2.80
CA LYS A 201 -8.35 3.66 -2.11
C LYS A 201 -7.15 3.28 -2.98
N ALA A 202 -7.37 2.94 -4.25
CA ALA A 202 -6.28 2.60 -5.16
C ALA A 202 -5.26 3.73 -5.36
N ARG A 203 -5.68 5.00 -5.35
CA ARG A 203 -4.75 6.14 -5.49
C ARG A 203 -4.03 6.43 -4.17
N ILE A 204 -4.73 6.28 -3.05
CA ILE A 204 -4.15 6.38 -1.71
C ILE A 204 -3.08 5.29 -1.52
N ASP A 205 -3.38 4.06 -1.93
CA ASP A 205 -2.46 2.91 -1.93
C ASP A 205 -1.18 3.20 -2.75
N GLN A 206 -1.34 3.74 -3.95
CA GLN A 206 -0.23 4.19 -4.79
C GLN A 206 0.65 5.26 -4.13
N LEU A 207 0.03 6.28 -3.53
CA LEU A 207 0.76 7.31 -2.77
C LEU A 207 1.45 6.71 -1.55
N GLY A 208 0.80 5.75 -0.86
CA GLY A 208 1.36 5.04 0.28
C GLY A 208 2.59 4.21 -0.09
N PHE A 209 2.58 3.54 -1.25
CA PHE A 209 3.78 2.86 -1.74
C PHE A 209 4.93 3.83 -2.00
N ALA A 210 4.68 4.96 -2.67
CA ALA A 210 5.72 5.98 -2.85
C ALA A 210 6.24 6.49 -1.51
N LEU A 211 5.34 6.80 -0.57
CA LEU A 211 5.71 7.29 0.76
C LEU A 211 6.63 6.31 1.47
N ASN A 212 6.28 5.02 1.46
CA ASN A 212 7.04 3.96 2.11
C ASN A 212 8.41 3.70 1.44
N VAL A 213 8.61 4.16 0.21
CA VAL A 213 9.92 4.15 -0.47
C VAL A 213 10.71 5.43 -0.14
N VAL A 214 10.12 6.62 -0.32
CA VAL A 214 10.86 7.89 -0.19
C VAL A 214 11.06 8.34 1.26
N GLY A 215 10.19 7.94 2.17
CA GLY A 215 10.26 8.27 3.59
C GLY A 215 11.58 7.82 4.22
N PRO A 216 11.92 6.52 4.17
CA PRO A 216 13.20 6.01 4.65
C PRO A 216 14.42 6.63 3.96
N ILE A 217 14.35 6.87 2.64
CA ILE A 217 15.41 7.56 1.88
C ILE A 217 15.65 8.96 2.46
N ALA A 218 14.58 9.73 2.67
CA ALA A 218 14.67 11.08 3.21
C ALA A 218 15.21 11.08 4.65
N LEU A 219 14.76 10.16 5.51
CA LEU A 219 15.29 10.01 6.87
C LEU A 219 16.80 9.71 6.86
N ASN A 220 17.23 8.75 6.05
CA ASN A 220 18.65 8.38 5.94
C ASN A 220 19.50 9.55 5.42
N ALA A 221 19.06 10.22 4.36
CA ALA A 221 19.76 11.36 3.78
C ALA A 221 19.90 12.53 4.77
N ARG A 222 18.84 12.85 5.53
CA ARG A 222 18.89 13.86 6.59
C ARG A 222 19.86 13.49 7.69
N ALA A 223 19.82 12.24 8.17
CA ALA A 223 20.73 11.77 9.21
C ALA A 223 22.20 11.87 8.78
N ARG A 224 22.52 11.46 7.54
CA ARG A 224 23.89 11.54 6.97
C ARG A 224 24.41 12.97 6.85
N THR A 225 23.52 13.93 6.71
CA THR A 225 23.86 15.35 6.54
C THR A 225 23.75 16.14 7.84
N GLY A 226 23.50 15.48 8.97
CA GLY A 226 23.34 16.11 10.29
C GLY A 226 22.06 16.94 10.43
N LEU A 227 21.08 16.77 9.53
CA LEU A 227 19.77 17.40 9.63
C LEU A 227 18.88 16.64 10.61
N THR A 228 18.02 17.35 11.33
CA THR A 228 17.08 16.75 12.30
C THR A 228 16.05 15.86 11.60
N THR A 229 15.74 14.69 12.15
CA THR A 229 14.74 13.77 11.58
C THR A 229 13.40 13.76 12.31
N SER A 230 13.35 14.20 13.57
CA SER A 230 12.18 14.09 14.44
C SER A 230 10.88 14.65 13.84
N ALA A 231 10.91 15.81 13.19
CA ALA A 231 9.73 16.38 12.54
C ALA A 231 9.25 15.57 11.32
N LEU A 232 10.19 14.97 10.58
CA LEU A 232 9.88 14.12 9.43
C LEU A 232 9.34 12.76 9.89
N GLU A 233 9.96 12.15 10.90
CA GLU A 233 9.45 10.94 11.56
C GLU A 233 8.04 11.16 12.07
N ALA A 234 7.79 12.33 12.67
CA ALA A 234 6.48 12.65 13.19
C ALA A 234 5.42 12.73 12.09
N SER A 235 5.77 13.38 10.98
CA SER A 235 4.91 13.51 9.80
C SER A 235 4.65 12.15 9.14
N LEU A 236 5.68 11.30 9.04
CA LEU A 236 5.57 9.94 8.50
C LEU A 236 4.63 9.09 9.35
N HIS A 237 4.77 9.10 10.68
CA HIS A 237 3.86 8.38 11.56
C HIS A 237 2.40 8.81 11.39
N GLY A 238 2.12 10.11 11.25
CA GLY A 238 0.77 10.61 10.96
C GLY A 238 0.24 10.12 9.61
N ALA A 239 1.10 10.09 8.60
CA ALA A 239 0.78 9.60 7.27
C ALA A 239 0.53 8.09 7.24
N GLU A 240 1.34 7.28 7.93
CA GLU A 240 1.13 5.83 8.03
C GLU A 240 -0.20 5.52 8.74
N ASN A 241 -0.56 6.23 9.82
CA ASN A 241 -1.88 6.10 10.44
C ASN A 241 -3.02 6.47 9.47
N THR A 242 -2.80 7.46 8.60
CA THR A 242 -3.75 7.82 7.54
C THR A 242 -3.91 6.68 6.53
N LEU A 243 -2.82 6.02 6.12
CA LEU A 243 -2.87 4.86 5.23
C LEU A 243 -3.60 3.67 5.86
N VAL A 244 -3.33 3.36 7.14
CA VAL A 244 -3.98 2.25 7.85
C VAL A 244 -5.49 2.44 7.96
N SER A 245 -5.94 3.67 8.17
CA SER A 245 -7.36 4.00 8.28
C SER A 245 -8.07 4.17 6.93
N ALA A 246 -7.38 4.65 5.89
CA ALA A 246 -7.97 4.90 4.58
C ALA A 246 -8.08 3.63 3.72
N ILE A 247 -7.14 2.70 3.84
CA ILE A 247 -7.07 1.49 3.01
C ILE A 247 -7.69 0.32 3.77
N THR A 248 -9.01 0.23 3.78
CA THR A 248 -9.75 -0.92 4.33
C THR A 248 -10.24 -1.83 3.21
N THR A 249 -10.70 -3.04 3.53
CA THR A 249 -11.49 -3.85 2.58
C THR A 249 -12.78 -3.10 2.21
N ASP A 250 -13.21 -3.20 0.95
CA ASP A 250 -14.49 -2.64 0.50
C ASP A 250 -15.63 -3.62 0.71
N TYR A 251 -15.33 -4.91 0.59
CA TYR A 251 -16.30 -5.97 0.66
C TYR A 251 -15.66 -7.23 1.22
N CYS A 252 -16.32 -7.83 2.21
CA CYS A 252 -16.03 -9.17 2.69
C CYS A 252 -17.35 -9.93 2.81
N TYR A 253 -17.37 -11.17 2.38
CA TYR A 253 -18.54 -12.05 2.52
C TYR A 253 -18.10 -13.48 2.78
N ILE A 254 -19.02 -14.23 3.39
CA ILE A 254 -18.86 -15.64 3.70
C ILE A 254 -19.81 -16.41 2.80
N THR A 255 -19.30 -17.45 2.15
CA THR A 255 -20.10 -18.45 1.44
C THR A 255 -19.68 -19.84 1.89
N SER A 256 -20.47 -20.85 1.56
CA SER A 256 -20.08 -22.24 1.73
C SER A 256 -20.56 -22.99 0.51
N SER A 257 -19.64 -23.69 -0.14
CA SER A 257 -19.96 -24.54 -1.28
C SER A 257 -20.74 -25.79 -0.89
N ASP A 258 -20.74 -26.16 0.40
CA ASP A 258 -21.46 -27.32 0.95
C ASP A 258 -22.94 -27.03 1.25
N ILE A 259 -23.34 -25.75 1.25
CA ILE A 259 -24.74 -25.35 1.48
C ILE A 259 -25.40 -25.07 0.12
N ASP A 260 -25.66 -26.13 -0.62
CA ASP A 260 -26.50 -26.09 -1.82
C ASP A 260 -27.98 -26.12 -1.39
N PRO A 261 -28.81 -25.14 -1.79
CA PRO A 261 -30.24 -25.14 -1.47
C PRO A 261 -31.00 -26.36 -2.02
N GLU A 262 -30.45 -27.09 -2.99
CA GLU A 262 -31.00 -28.32 -3.53
C GLU A 262 -30.61 -29.58 -2.72
N LEU A 263 -29.62 -29.48 -1.82
CA LEU A 263 -29.16 -30.58 -0.98
C LEU A 263 -29.80 -30.55 0.42
N PRO A 264 -29.94 -31.71 1.09
CA PRO A 264 -30.38 -31.74 2.49
C PRO A 264 -29.45 -30.89 3.36
N THR A 265 -30.04 -30.14 4.30
CA THR A 265 -29.27 -29.36 5.28
C THR A 265 -28.31 -30.27 6.06
N PRO A 266 -27.04 -29.87 6.27
CA PRO A 266 -26.09 -30.62 7.09
C PRO A 266 -26.64 -30.89 8.49
N ARG A 267 -26.23 -32.01 9.09
CA ARG A 267 -26.59 -32.33 10.48
C ARG A 267 -25.66 -31.58 11.43
N ASP A 268 -26.12 -31.35 12.65
CA ASP A 268 -25.28 -30.76 13.70
C ASP A 268 -23.99 -31.56 13.89
N GLY A 269 -22.84 -30.88 13.77
CA GLY A 269 -21.52 -31.47 13.85
C GLY A 269 -20.92 -31.96 12.52
N ASP A 270 -21.69 -32.00 11.42
CA ASP A 270 -21.11 -32.29 10.10
C ASP A 270 -20.10 -31.17 9.73
N PRO A 271 -18.91 -31.49 9.19
CA PRO A 271 -17.91 -30.50 8.81
C PRO A 271 -18.36 -29.73 7.57
N ILE A 272 -18.22 -28.41 7.59
CA ILE A 272 -18.56 -27.50 6.50
C ILE A 272 -17.36 -26.64 6.17
N ASP A 273 -17.06 -26.53 4.88
CA ASP A 273 -16.09 -25.60 4.35
C ASP A 273 -16.76 -24.24 4.12
N TRP A 274 -16.29 -23.25 4.88
CA TRP A 274 -16.65 -21.85 4.73
C TRP A 274 -15.59 -21.14 3.92
N ASP A 275 -15.99 -20.53 2.81
CA ASP A 275 -15.19 -19.67 1.97
C ASP A 275 -15.39 -18.21 2.41
N ILE A 276 -14.36 -17.59 2.99
CA ILE A 276 -14.35 -16.15 3.25
C ILE A 276 -13.67 -15.44 2.08
N TRP A 277 -14.38 -14.52 1.45
CA TRP A 277 -13.89 -13.71 0.35
C TRP A 277 -13.81 -12.26 0.77
N CYS A 278 -12.61 -11.66 0.65
CA CYS A 278 -12.38 -10.25 0.94
C CYS A 278 -11.65 -9.55 -0.22
N ASP A 279 -12.08 -8.33 -0.52
CA ASP A 279 -11.49 -7.45 -1.54
C ASP A 279 -10.88 -6.19 -0.91
N ALA A 280 -9.60 -5.92 -1.20
CA ALA A 280 -8.90 -4.73 -0.73
C ALA A 280 -9.50 -3.40 -1.25
N TYR A 281 -9.95 -3.35 -2.52
CA TYR A 281 -10.75 -2.25 -3.06
C TYR A 281 -11.49 -2.65 -4.35
N TYR A 282 -12.77 -2.27 -4.47
CA TYR A 282 -13.71 -2.70 -5.49
C TYR A 282 -13.62 -1.82 -6.75
N ALA A 283 -12.69 -2.16 -7.67
CA ALA A 283 -12.73 -1.78 -9.08
C ALA A 283 -11.60 -2.48 -9.86
N TYR A 284 -11.92 -3.60 -10.52
CA TYR A 284 -11.15 -4.24 -11.62
C TYR A 284 -9.69 -4.69 -11.35
N LEU A 285 -9.15 -4.54 -10.13
CA LEU A 285 -7.80 -4.99 -9.73
C LEU A 285 -7.74 -5.53 -8.29
N GLY A 286 -8.88 -5.80 -7.66
CA GLY A 286 -8.92 -6.30 -6.29
C GLY A 286 -8.11 -7.59 -6.16
N LEU A 287 -7.21 -7.62 -5.18
CA LEU A 287 -6.64 -8.87 -4.69
C LEU A 287 -7.73 -9.53 -3.86
N GLY A 288 -8.48 -10.44 -4.49
CA GLY A 288 -9.39 -11.32 -3.79
C GLY A 288 -8.59 -12.38 -3.04
N TYR A 289 -8.90 -12.57 -1.77
CA TYR A 289 -8.40 -13.71 -1.01
C TYR A 289 -9.56 -14.62 -0.63
N ASN A 290 -9.43 -15.90 -0.96
CA ASN A 290 -10.29 -16.97 -0.46
C ASN A 290 -9.59 -17.64 0.71
N TYR A 291 -10.28 -17.71 1.84
CA TYR A 291 -9.86 -18.43 3.02
C TYR A 291 -10.88 -19.52 3.34
N VAL A 292 -10.45 -20.79 3.26
CA VAL A 292 -11.31 -21.94 3.55
C VAL A 292 -11.14 -22.37 5.00
N LEU A 293 -12.26 -22.42 5.73
CA LEU A 293 -12.33 -22.91 7.10
C LEU A 293 -13.22 -24.13 7.19
N ASN A 294 -12.71 -25.20 7.79
CA ASN A 294 -13.51 -26.38 8.10
C ASN A 294 -14.06 -26.27 9.53
N LEU A 295 -15.35 -25.98 9.67
CA LEU A 295 -16.02 -25.80 10.95
C LEU A 295 -17.23 -26.74 11.07
N PRO A 296 -17.56 -27.24 12.29
CA PRO A 296 -18.73 -28.08 12.48
C PRO A 296 -20.02 -27.26 12.36
N TRP A 297 -20.98 -27.71 11.54
CA TRP A 297 -22.30 -27.08 11.44
C TRP A 297 -23.01 -27.04 12.80
N PRO A 298 -23.71 -25.94 13.17
CA PRO A 298 -23.93 -24.69 12.44
C PRO A 298 -22.95 -23.56 12.79
N THR A 299 -21.72 -23.90 13.20
CA THR A 299 -20.72 -22.90 13.60
C THR A 299 -20.32 -22.05 12.41
N LEU A 300 -20.52 -20.74 12.52
CA LEU A 300 -20.09 -19.74 11.55
C LEU A 300 -18.66 -19.29 11.83
N PRO A 301 -17.91 -18.79 10.83
CA PRO A 301 -16.64 -18.11 11.05
C PRO A 301 -16.76 -16.98 12.06
N SER A 302 -15.74 -16.81 12.89
CA SER A 302 -15.67 -15.77 13.92
C SER A 302 -15.15 -14.43 13.37
N ASP A 303 -15.26 -13.35 14.15
CA ASP A 303 -14.65 -12.06 13.80
C ASP A 303 -13.12 -12.15 13.63
N ALA A 304 -12.46 -13.06 14.36
CA ALA A 304 -11.03 -13.29 14.22
C ALA A 304 -10.68 -13.92 12.87
N ASP A 305 -11.52 -14.83 12.37
CA ASP A 305 -11.38 -15.45 11.06
C ASP A 305 -11.54 -14.41 9.93
N MET A 306 -12.53 -13.52 10.08
CA MET A 306 -12.73 -12.39 9.17
C MET A 306 -11.51 -11.47 9.14
N ALA A 307 -10.95 -11.14 10.30
CA ALA A 307 -9.76 -10.29 10.38
C ALA A 307 -8.53 -10.92 9.69
N VAL A 308 -8.39 -12.26 9.74
CA VAL A 308 -7.33 -12.97 8.99
C VAL A 308 -7.54 -12.79 7.49
N ALA A 309 -8.76 -13.02 6.99
CA ALA A 309 -9.08 -12.87 5.57
C ALA A 309 -8.88 -11.42 5.08
N GLU A 310 -9.29 -10.42 5.88
CA GLU A 310 -9.07 -9.01 5.58
C GLU A 310 -7.59 -8.65 5.49
N ASN A 311 -6.78 -9.07 6.47
CA ASN A 311 -5.34 -8.81 6.47
C ASN A 311 -4.66 -9.50 5.28
N MET A 312 -5.11 -10.69 4.91
CA MET A 312 -4.63 -11.39 3.72
C MET A 312 -5.02 -10.66 2.43
N ALA A 313 -6.24 -10.13 2.32
CA ALA A 313 -6.65 -9.33 1.15
C ALA A 313 -5.81 -8.05 1.03
N LEU A 314 -5.47 -7.43 2.16
CA LEU A 314 -4.70 -6.18 2.24
C LEU A 314 -3.18 -6.38 2.21
N ARG A 315 -2.67 -7.63 2.17
CA ARG A 315 -1.24 -7.94 2.36
C ARG A 315 -0.28 -7.30 1.35
N ASN A 316 -0.76 -7.03 0.14
CA ASN A 316 0.03 -6.38 -0.93
C ASN A 316 -0.43 -4.94 -1.16
N THR A 317 -0.94 -4.28 -0.12
CA THR A 317 -1.26 -2.84 -0.15
C THR A 317 -0.25 -2.09 0.72
N SER A 318 -0.17 -0.77 0.56
CA SER A 318 0.66 0.08 1.40
C SER A 318 0.23 0.06 2.87
N ARG A 319 -1.00 -0.38 3.19
CA ARG A 319 -1.44 -0.57 4.58
C ARG A 319 -0.65 -1.65 5.31
N ALA A 320 -0.34 -2.76 4.66
CA ALA A 320 0.45 -3.83 5.29
C ALA A 320 1.84 -3.31 5.69
N ILE A 321 2.41 -2.45 4.85
CA ILE A 321 3.67 -1.74 5.12
C ILE A 321 3.49 -0.80 6.31
N ALA A 322 2.48 0.06 6.25
CA ALA A 322 2.19 1.05 7.28
C ALA A 322 2.05 0.41 8.67
N ILE A 323 1.31 -0.70 8.79
CA ILE A 323 1.16 -1.46 10.03
C ILE A 323 2.50 -1.96 10.56
N SER A 324 3.37 -2.43 9.67
CA SER A 324 4.67 -2.98 10.04
C SER A 324 5.68 -1.89 10.44
N VAL A 325 5.56 -0.70 9.85
CA VAL A 325 6.45 0.45 10.08
C VAL A 325 6.03 1.28 11.29
N LEU A 326 4.73 1.40 11.58
CA LEU A 326 4.21 2.23 12.67
C LEU A 326 4.90 1.99 14.03
N PRO A 327 5.09 0.74 14.50
CA PRO A 327 5.76 0.47 15.78
C PRO A 327 7.22 0.92 15.84
N LEU A 328 7.86 1.20 14.69
CA LEU A 328 9.25 1.63 14.64
C LEU A 328 9.39 3.11 15.02
N PHE A 329 8.38 3.94 14.73
CA PHE A 329 8.37 5.35 15.12
C PHE A 329 8.15 5.47 16.64
N ARG A 330 9.21 5.83 17.36
CA ARG A 330 9.14 6.08 18.81
C ARG A 330 8.63 7.49 19.06
N TYR A 331 7.51 7.60 19.78
CA TYR A 331 7.01 8.84 20.36
C TYR A 331 7.05 8.78 21.88
#